data_AF-A0A845ZRA1-F1
#
_entry.id   AF-A0A845ZRA1-F1
#
_cell.length_a   1.000
_cell.length_b   1.000
_cell.length_c   1.000
_cell.angle_alpha   90.00
_cell.angle_beta   90.00
_cell.angle_gamma   90.00
#
_symmetry.space_group_name_H-M   'P 1'
#
loop_
_entity.id
_entity.type
_entity.pdbx_description
1 polymer ?
#
loop_
_entity_poly.entity_id
_entity_poly.type
_entity_poly.pdbx_seq_one_letter_code
_entity_poly.pdbx_strand_id
1 'polypeptide(L)'
;MNQRNQDNQYLSHPSIDESDQLPSSFVEAVTRVKTFALLEMEKETERKQLYYHTCDHVNGVQRRADRIFQAIRPDWEAGLDNDIAPDYLSRIKQLIDLCAIAHDMVQEFLPQIQPYTSRRRESGVSEAATITKLLDYIKNQNEWISKQTPNHLALFTDSDLQIITEAINATICWYDTSDNTIYQPDLYSYDKNLSLVARIIALADLGTLGMEGIEAFNEEGSLLFLEE
;
A
#
# COMPACT_ATOMS: atom_id res chain seq x y z
N MET A 1 26.95 -16.50 -13.13
CA MET A 1 27.70 -16.01 -11.95
C MET A 1 26.68 -15.29 -11.09
N ASN A 2 26.23 -15.92 -10.00
CA ASN A 2 25.11 -15.44 -9.17
C ASN A 2 25.48 -14.12 -8.49
N GLN A 3 25.06 -12.99 -9.06
CA GLN A 3 25.03 -11.73 -8.32
C GLN A 3 23.85 -11.80 -7.36
N ARG A 4 24.16 -12.04 -6.09
CA ARG A 4 23.21 -11.90 -4.99
C ARG A 4 22.72 -10.44 -5.00
N ASN A 5 21.41 -10.23 -5.02
CA ASN A 5 20.80 -8.96 -4.64
C ASN A 5 21.45 -8.50 -3.34
N GLN A 6 22.07 -7.31 -3.36
CA GLN A 6 22.76 -6.75 -2.20
C GLN A 6 21.81 -6.42 -1.05
N ASP A 7 20.49 -6.48 -1.27
CA ASP A 7 19.47 -6.12 -0.29
C ASP A 7 18.88 -7.28 0.53
N ASN A 8 19.20 -8.54 0.21
CA ASN A 8 18.64 -9.70 0.93
C ASN A 8 19.17 -9.88 2.38
N GLN A 9 20.06 -9.00 2.86
CA GLN A 9 20.66 -9.10 4.19
C GLN A 9 19.97 -8.27 5.28
N TYR A 10 18.96 -7.46 4.95
CA TYR A 10 18.35 -6.53 5.92
C TYR A 10 16.82 -6.46 5.91
N LEU A 11 16.14 -7.56 5.57
CA LEU A 11 14.79 -7.77 6.09
C LEU A 11 14.90 -8.15 7.57
N SER A 12 15.27 -7.18 8.41
CA SER A 12 15.09 -7.32 9.86
C SER A 12 13.62 -7.62 10.09
N HIS A 13 13.31 -8.83 10.58
CA HIS A 13 11.94 -9.18 10.94
C HIS A 13 11.43 -8.13 11.92
N PRO A 14 10.38 -7.38 11.58
CA PRO A 14 9.90 -6.34 12.44
C PRO A 14 9.33 -7.00 13.70
N SER A 15 9.99 -6.75 14.83
CA SER A 15 9.58 -7.26 16.13
C SER A 15 8.63 -6.27 16.78
N ILE A 16 7.51 -6.78 17.27
CA ILE A 16 6.61 -6.02 18.13
C ILE A 16 7.30 -5.89 19.48
N ASP A 17 7.35 -4.67 20.02
CA ASP A 17 7.81 -4.46 21.38
C ASP A 17 6.79 -5.11 22.33
N GLU A 18 7.19 -6.18 23.02
CA GLU A 18 6.30 -6.88 23.95
C GLU A 18 5.88 -6.01 25.15
N SER A 19 6.53 -4.85 25.34
CA SER A 19 6.13 -3.84 26.33
C SER A 19 5.00 -2.92 25.86
N ASP A 20 4.64 -2.95 24.58
CA ASP A 20 3.51 -2.17 24.05
C ASP A 20 2.17 -2.69 24.60
N GLN A 21 1.25 -1.76 24.87
CA GLN A 21 -0.12 -2.11 25.27
C GLN A 21 -0.84 -2.86 24.16
N LEU A 22 -1.69 -3.83 24.49
CA LEU A 22 -2.53 -4.51 23.48
C LEU A 22 -3.48 -3.51 22.80
N PRO A 23 -3.65 -3.56 21.47
CA PRO A 23 -4.69 -2.80 20.82
C PRO A 23 -6.05 -3.32 21.29
N SER A 24 -6.89 -2.41 21.77
CA SER A 24 -8.24 -2.69 22.26
C SER A 24 -9.27 -2.84 21.14
N SER A 25 -8.95 -2.39 19.93
CA SER A 25 -9.83 -2.41 18.77
C SER A 25 -9.10 -2.66 17.46
N PHE A 26 -9.84 -2.99 16.40
CA PHE A 26 -9.27 -3.14 15.06
C PHE A 26 -8.66 -1.83 14.53
N VAL A 27 -9.26 -0.68 14.86
CA VAL A 27 -8.74 0.64 14.48
C VAL A 27 -7.36 0.88 15.10
N GLU A 28 -7.16 0.52 16.37
CA GLU A 28 -5.86 0.63 17.03
C GLU A 28 -4.83 -0.34 16.43
N ALA A 29 -5.25 -1.57 16.12
CA ALA A 29 -4.39 -2.54 15.45
C ALA A 29 -3.95 -2.05 14.05
N VAL A 30 -4.86 -1.48 13.26
CA VAL A 30 -4.56 -0.88 11.96
C VAL A 30 -3.65 0.34 12.11
N THR A 31 -3.92 1.20 13.10
CA THR A 31 -3.08 2.37 13.38
C THR A 31 -1.65 1.97 13.67
N ARG A 32 -1.42 0.91 14.45
CA ARG A 32 -0.08 0.38 14.72
C ARG A 32 0.62 -0.07 13.43
N VAL A 33 -0.08 -0.82 12.57
CA VAL A 33 0.48 -1.29 11.30
C VAL A 33 0.79 -0.11 10.36
N LYS A 34 -0.06 0.93 10.32
CA LYS A 34 0.21 2.16 9.56
C LYS A 34 1.45 2.89 10.07
N THR A 35 1.61 3.01 11.39
CA THR A 35 2.81 3.60 12.00
C THR A 35 4.06 2.80 11.61
N PHE A 36 4.00 1.48 11.66
CA PHE A 36 5.08 0.63 11.18
C PHE A 36 5.42 0.91 9.69
N ALA A 37 4.41 0.96 8.82
CA ALA A 37 4.63 1.21 7.39
C ALA A 37 5.27 2.58 7.13
N LEU A 38 4.82 3.63 7.82
CA LEU A 38 5.40 4.98 7.71
C LEU A 38 6.88 5.00 8.17
N LEU A 39 7.18 4.38 9.31
CA LEU A 39 8.57 4.30 9.81
C LEU A 39 9.49 3.52 8.85
N GLU A 40 8.99 2.46 8.22
CA GLU A 40 9.76 1.74 7.20
C GLU A 40 9.95 2.56 5.93
N MET A 41 8.94 3.33 5.53
CA MET A 41 9.03 4.23 4.38
C MET A 41 10.02 5.37 4.61
N GLU A 42 10.07 5.95 5.82
CA GLU A 42 11.09 6.94 6.20
C GLU A 42 12.49 6.35 6.06
N LYS A 43 12.72 5.15 6.58
CA LYS A 43 14.00 4.44 6.44
C LYS A 43 14.34 4.15 4.98
N GLU A 44 13.39 3.70 4.19
CA GLU A 44 13.58 3.43 2.76
C GLU A 44 13.91 4.72 1.99
N THR A 45 13.20 5.81 2.29
CA THR A 45 13.41 7.13 1.70
C THR A 45 14.82 7.63 1.98
N GLU A 46 15.26 7.59 3.24
CA GLU A 46 16.63 7.99 3.61
C GLU A 46 17.68 7.06 3.00
N ARG A 47 17.49 5.74 3.10
CA ARG A 47 18.46 4.75 2.63
C ARG A 47 18.66 4.79 1.12
N LYS A 48 17.56 4.94 0.38
CA LYS A 48 17.53 4.87 -1.09
C LYS A 48 17.46 6.25 -1.74
N GLN A 49 17.43 7.34 -0.95
CA GLN A 49 17.34 8.71 -1.45
C GLN A 49 16.17 8.85 -2.43
N LEU A 50 14.97 8.48 -1.96
CA LEU A 50 13.73 8.56 -2.73
C LEU A 50 13.25 10.02 -2.80
N TYR A 51 12.65 10.40 -3.93
CA TYR A 51 12.14 11.75 -4.15
C TYR A 51 10.62 11.75 -4.30
N TYR A 52 10.04 10.70 -4.88
CA TYR A 52 8.62 10.60 -5.12
C TYR A 52 7.97 9.62 -4.15
N HIS A 53 8.44 8.37 -4.09
CA HIS A 53 7.83 7.31 -3.27
C HIS A 53 8.17 7.50 -1.78
N THR A 54 7.55 8.51 -1.17
CA THR A 54 7.80 9.02 0.18
C THR A 54 6.50 9.09 0.99
N CYS A 55 6.61 9.48 2.27
CA CYS A 55 5.44 9.68 3.12
C CYS A 55 4.45 10.73 2.54
N ASP A 56 4.95 11.73 1.80
CA ASP A 56 4.08 12.75 1.19
C ASP A 56 3.20 12.16 0.08
N HIS A 57 3.77 11.28 -0.75
CA HIS A 57 3.03 10.54 -1.79
C HIS A 57 1.91 9.71 -1.17
N VAL A 58 2.22 8.83 -0.21
CA VAL A 58 1.19 7.96 0.37
C VAL A 58 0.12 8.72 1.16
N ASN A 59 0.48 9.86 1.75
CA ASN A 59 -0.50 10.78 2.33
C ASN A 59 -1.42 11.39 1.26
N GLY A 60 -0.89 11.69 0.07
CA GLY A 60 -1.65 12.08 -1.12
C GLY A 60 -2.62 10.99 -1.56
N VAL A 61 -2.11 9.77 -1.73
CA VAL A 61 -2.92 8.60 -2.08
C VAL A 61 -4.03 8.39 -1.05
N GLN A 62 -3.75 8.47 0.25
CA GLN A 62 -4.77 8.33 1.29
C GLN A 62 -5.88 9.38 1.16
N ARG A 63 -5.54 10.66 0.94
CA ARG A 63 -6.54 11.72 0.72
C ARG A 63 -7.42 11.44 -0.50
N ARG A 64 -6.82 10.94 -1.59
CA ARG A 64 -7.54 10.57 -2.81
C ARG A 64 -8.44 9.36 -2.58
N ALA A 65 -7.94 8.30 -1.94
CA ALA A 65 -8.71 7.12 -1.57
C ALA A 65 -9.94 7.48 -0.72
N ASP A 66 -9.77 8.40 0.24
CA ASP A 66 -10.85 8.87 1.10
C ASP A 66 -11.93 9.59 0.31
N ARG A 67 -11.55 10.47 -0.63
CA ARG A 67 -12.52 11.15 -1.50
C ARG A 67 -13.30 10.14 -2.36
N ILE A 68 -12.63 9.15 -2.93
CA ILE A 68 -13.29 8.10 -3.74
C ILE A 68 -14.24 7.29 -2.86
N PHE A 69 -13.77 6.83 -1.68
CA PHE A 69 -14.59 6.06 -0.75
C PHE A 69 -15.85 6.82 -0.34
N GLN A 70 -15.74 8.10 0.04
CA GLN A 70 -16.91 8.90 0.42
C GLN A 70 -17.90 9.09 -0.72
N ALA A 71 -17.41 9.20 -1.96
CA ALA A 71 -18.27 9.34 -3.13
C ALA A 71 -19.10 8.08 -3.41
N ILE A 72 -18.51 6.89 -3.23
CA ILE A 72 -19.18 5.61 -3.53
C ILE A 72 -19.89 4.98 -2.33
N ARG A 73 -19.57 5.43 -1.10
CA ARG A 73 -20.06 4.84 0.13
C ARG A 73 -21.59 4.70 0.18
N PRO A 74 -22.41 5.70 -0.20
CA PRO A 74 -23.87 5.56 -0.13
C PRO A 74 -24.40 4.41 -0.98
N ASP A 75 -23.88 4.24 -2.20
CA ASP A 75 -24.28 3.17 -3.11
C ASP A 75 -23.77 1.81 -2.66
N TRP A 76 -22.56 1.76 -2.08
CA TRP A 76 -22.03 0.54 -1.48
C TRP A 76 -22.88 0.11 -0.27
N GLU A 77 -23.23 1.05 0.61
CA GLU A 77 -24.07 0.81 1.79
C GLU A 77 -25.46 0.29 1.41
N ALA A 78 -26.07 0.85 0.35
CA ALA A 78 -27.38 0.41 -0.14
C ALA A 78 -27.39 -1.04 -0.69
N GLY A 79 -26.23 -1.58 -1.06
CA GLY A 79 -26.08 -2.97 -1.52
C GLY A 79 -25.81 -3.99 -0.42
N LEU A 80 -25.66 -3.54 0.83
CA LEU A 80 -25.36 -4.39 1.98
C LEU A 80 -26.60 -4.63 2.84
N ASP A 81 -26.56 -5.69 3.65
CA ASP A 81 -27.56 -5.89 4.71
C ASP A 81 -27.37 -4.83 5.81
N ASN A 82 -28.45 -4.14 6.17
CA ASN A 82 -28.45 -2.97 7.05
C ASN A 82 -27.85 -3.27 8.43
N ASP A 83 -27.98 -4.49 8.93
CA ASP A 83 -27.51 -4.87 10.26
C ASP A 83 -25.98 -5.05 10.32
N ILE A 84 -25.33 -5.33 9.18
CA ILE A 84 -23.87 -5.54 9.11
C ILE A 84 -23.13 -4.39 8.40
N ALA A 85 -23.85 -3.57 7.63
CA ALA A 85 -23.26 -2.55 6.78
C ALA A 85 -22.37 -1.56 7.55
N PRO A 86 -22.75 -1.04 8.73
CA PRO A 86 -21.93 -0.06 9.44
C PRO A 86 -20.57 -0.62 9.89
N ASP A 87 -20.56 -1.81 10.50
CA ASP A 87 -19.34 -2.45 11.00
C ASP A 87 -18.44 -2.90 9.85
N TYR A 88 -19.03 -3.44 8.79
CA TYR A 88 -18.32 -3.82 7.57
C TYR A 88 -17.64 -2.62 6.93
N LEU A 89 -18.38 -1.54 6.65
CA LEU A 89 -17.84 -0.35 6.00
C LEU A 89 -16.79 0.36 6.87
N SER A 90 -16.97 0.35 8.19
CA SER A 90 -15.96 0.83 9.14
C SER A 90 -14.67 0.03 9.01
N ARG A 91 -14.73 -1.31 9.01
CA ARG A 91 -13.58 -2.19 8.83
C ARG A 91 -12.90 -1.97 7.47
N ILE A 92 -13.68 -1.91 6.40
CA ILE A 92 -13.18 -1.68 5.04
C ILE A 92 -12.49 -0.33 4.92
N LYS A 93 -13.01 0.74 5.53
CA LYS A 93 -12.33 2.04 5.55
C LYS A 93 -10.95 1.94 6.18
N GLN A 94 -10.80 1.19 7.27
CA GLN A 94 -9.49 0.96 7.88
C GLN A 94 -8.53 0.22 6.94
N LEU A 95 -9.03 -0.74 6.15
CA LEU A 95 -8.20 -1.44 5.15
C LEU A 95 -7.80 -0.52 4.00
N ILE A 96 -8.70 0.33 3.50
CA ILE A 96 -8.37 1.35 2.49
C ILE A 96 -7.27 2.26 3.01
N ASP A 97 -7.42 2.77 4.24
CA ASP A 97 -6.42 3.63 4.89
C ASP A 97 -5.06 2.95 5.04
N LEU A 98 -5.06 1.67 5.39
CA LEU A 98 -3.84 0.88 5.52
C LEU A 98 -3.16 0.68 4.17
N CYS A 99 -3.92 0.25 3.15
CA CYS A 99 -3.38 0.00 1.82
C CYS A 99 -2.81 1.28 1.19
N ALA A 100 -3.52 2.40 1.32
CA ALA A 100 -3.04 3.69 0.82
C ALA A 100 -1.70 4.10 1.44
N ILE A 101 -1.54 3.90 2.76
CA ILE A 101 -0.28 4.23 3.46
C ILE A 101 0.84 3.23 3.13
N ALA A 102 0.52 1.96 2.94
CA ALA A 102 1.53 0.92 2.88
C ALA A 102 1.97 0.51 1.47
N HIS A 103 1.19 0.79 0.42
CA HIS A 103 1.43 0.22 -0.93
C HIS A 103 2.86 0.43 -1.48
N ASP A 104 3.48 1.55 -1.13
CA ASP A 104 4.85 1.91 -1.54
C ASP A 104 5.91 1.79 -0.44
N MET A 105 5.61 1.05 0.65
CA MET A 105 6.49 0.90 1.81
C MET A 105 7.91 0.42 1.46
N VAL A 106 8.07 -0.38 0.40
CA VAL A 106 9.36 -0.90 -0.06
C VAL A 106 9.58 -0.56 -1.53
N GLN A 107 10.77 -0.08 -1.88
CA GLN A 107 11.11 0.32 -3.26
C GLN A 107 12.34 -0.42 -3.80
N GLU A 108 12.15 -1.45 -4.62
CA GLU A 108 13.24 -2.29 -5.14
C GLU A 108 13.75 -1.80 -6.51
N PHE A 109 15.05 -1.53 -6.59
CA PHE A 109 15.70 -1.10 -7.83
C PHE A 109 16.59 -2.21 -8.39
N LEU A 110 16.64 -2.29 -9.72
CA LEU A 110 17.61 -3.11 -10.42
C LEU A 110 19.03 -2.59 -10.18
N PRO A 111 20.03 -3.47 -10.05
CA PRO A 111 21.42 -3.05 -9.94
C PRO A 111 21.85 -2.19 -11.12
N GLN A 112 22.51 -1.06 -10.85
CA GLN A 112 23.09 -0.23 -11.89
C GLN A 112 24.33 -0.91 -12.48
N ILE A 113 24.27 -1.23 -13.77
CA ILE A 113 25.36 -1.90 -14.49
C ILE A 113 26.33 -0.87 -15.09
N GLN A 114 25.88 0.37 -15.29
CA GLN A 114 26.67 1.46 -15.87
C GLN A 114 26.61 2.71 -14.98
N PRO A 115 27.72 3.46 -14.85
CA PRO A 115 27.69 4.73 -14.15
C PRO A 115 26.86 5.76 -14.92
N TYR A 116 26.19 6.65 -14.18
CA TYR A 116 25.38 7.75 -14.73
C TYR A 116 24.15 7.34 -15.56
N THR A 117 23.59 6.15 -15.30
CA THR A 117 22.28 5.77 -15.85
C THR A 117 21.18 5.94 -14.81
N SER A 118 19.99 6.27 -15.28
CA SER A 118 18.74 6.23 -14.51
C SER A 118 18.57 4.94 -13.71
N ARG A 119 17.94 5.06 -12.54
CA ARG A 119 17.51 3.87 -11.79
C ARG A 119 16.35 3.21 -12.54
N ARG A 120 16.19 1.91 -12.34
CA ARG A 120 15.12 1.14 -12.98
C ARG A 120 14.50 0.20 -11.98
N ARG A 121 13.20 0.01 -12.09
CA ARG A 121 12.43 -0.99 -11.34
C ARG A 121 12.01 -2.13 -12.24
N GLU A 122 11.71 -3.26 -11.62
CA GLU A 122 11.01 -4.37 -12.26
C GLU A 122 9.55 -4.36 -11.78
N SER A 123 8.61 -4.43 -12.72
CA SER A 123 7.17 -4.31 -12.44
C SER A 123 6.73 -5.41 -11.45
N GLY A 124 6.05 -5.00 -10.38
CA GLY A 124 5.51 -5.92 -9.36
C GLY A 124 6.50 -6.33 -8.28
N VAL A 125 7.79 -6.01 -8.38
CA VAL A 125 8.80 -6.44 -7.40
C VAL A 125 8.69 -5.66 -6.09
N SER A 126 8.53 -4.33 -6.17
CA SER A 126 8.32 -3.47 -5.00
C SER A 126 7.04 -3.84 -4.26
N GLU A 127 5.94 -4.05 -4.99
CA GLU A 127 4.63 -4.39 -4.46
C GLU A 127 4.66 -5.76 -3.76
N ALA A 128 5.30 -6.77 -4.38
CA ALA A 128 5.47 -8.08 -3.78
C ALA A 128 6.32 -8.04 -2.48
N ALA A 129 7.37 -7.22 -2.46
CA ALA A 129 8.21 -7.02 -1.28
C ALA A 129 7.45 -6.31 -0.16
N THR A 130 6.68 -5.26 -0.51
CA THR A 130 5.78 -4.55 0.40
C THR A 130 4.76 -5.51 1.01
N ILE A 131 4.05 -6.29 0.20
CA ILE A 131 3.05 -7.25 0.66
C ILE A 131 3.67 -8.24 1.65
N THR A 132 4.82 -8.81 1.30
CA THR A 132 5.51 -9.80 2.15
C THR A 132 5.84 -9.19 3.51
N LYS A 133 6.52 -8.04 3.52
CA LYS A 133 6.96 -7.38 4.76
C LYS A 133 5.79 -6.92 5.63
N LEU A 134 4.73 -6.40 5.01
CA LEU A 134 3.53 -5.93 5.72
C LEU A 134 2.76 -7.10 6.33
N LEU A 135 2.52 -8.17 5.57
CA LEU A 135 1.79 -9.34 6.05
C LEU A 135 2.56 -10.07 7.15
N ASP A 136 3.90 -10.13 7.08
CA ASP A 136 4.72 -10.70 8.16
C ASP A 136 4.56 -9.92 9.46
N TYR A 137 4.55 -8.58 9.40
CA TYR A 137 4.28 -7.75 10.59
C TYR A 137 2.87 -7.98 11.15
N ILE A 138 1.85 -8.01 10.28
CA ILE A 138 0.46 -8.25 10.70
C ILE A 138 0.29 -9.63 11.33
N LYS A 139 0.92 -10.67 10.78
CA LYS A 139 0.89 -12.03 11.35
C LYS A 139 1.55 -12.08 12.72
N ASN A 140 2.73 -11.48 12.88
CA ASN A 140 3.39 -11.36 14.18
C ASN A 140 2.50 -10.63 15.20
N GLN A 141 1.78 -9.59 14.77
CA GLN A 141 0.82 -8.87 15.60
C GLN A 141 -0.37 -9.73 16.02
N ASN A 142 -0.97 -10.43 15.06
CA ASN A 142 -2.07 -11.34 15.33
C ASN A 142 -1.67 -12.46 16.28
N GLU A 143 -0.47 -13.03 16.12
CA GLU A 143 0.05 -14.06 17.02
C GLU A 143 0.27 -13.53 18.44
N TRP A 144 0.85 -12.34 18.57
CA TRP A 144 1.06 -11.70 19.87
C TRP A 144 -0.26 -11.39 20.58
N ILE A 145 -1.25 -10.83 19.88
CA ILE A 145 -2.60 -10.58 20.42
C ILE A 145 -3.26 -11.90 20.82
N SER A 146 -3.22 -12.92 19.96
CA SER A 146 -3.91 -14.20 20.18
C SER A 146 -3.34 -14.99 21.35
N LYS A 147 -2.04 -14.88 21.65
CA LYS A 147 -1.41 -15.47 22.84
C LYS A 147 -1.99 -14.89 24.14
N GLN A 148 -2.37 -13.62 24.13
CA GLN A 148 -2.91 -12.93 25.31
C GLN A 148 -4.44 -13.02 25.38
N THR A 149 -5.12 -12.91 24.24
CA THR A 149 -6.59 -13.00 24.15
C THR A 149 -6.98 -13.63 22.80
N PRO A 150 -7.31 -14.93 22.78
CA PRO A 150 -7.80 -15.60 21.57
C PRO A 150 -9.09 -14.94 21.05
N ASN A 151 -9.24 -14.85 19.73
CA ASN A 151 -10.41 -14.26 19.05
C ASN A 151 -10.67 -12.78 19.39
N HIS A 152 -9.62 -12.02 19.73
CA HIS A 152 -9.74 -10.59 20.00
C HIS A 152 -10.23 -9.82 18.77
N LEU A 153 -11.09 -8.81 18.96
CA LEU A 153 -11.67 -7.99 17.88
C LEU A 153 -10.63 -7.18 17.08
N ALA A 154 -9.42 -7.04 17.64
CA ALA A 154 -8.30 -6.33 17.01
C ALA A 154 -7.54 -7.18 15.98
N LEU A 155 -7.85 -8.48 15.86
CA LEU A 155 -7.18 -9.37 14.92
C LEU A 155 -7.55 -9.02 13.48
N PHE A 156 -6.57 -9.11 12.59
CA PHE A 156 -6.79 -9.21 11.15
C PHE A 156 -7.23 -10.64 10.82
N THR A 157 -8.19 -10.78 9.94
CA THR A 157 -8.68 -12.05 9.40
C THR A 157 -7.98 -12.36 8.07
N ASP A 158 -8.05 -13.61 7.61
CA ASP A 158 -7.52 -13.98 6.30
C ASP A 158 -8.15 -13.18 5.15
N SER A 159 -9.43 -12.81 5.29
CA SER A 159 -10.12 -11.96 4.32
C SER A 159 -9.50 -10.56 4.26
N ASP A 160 -9.07 -10.00 5.39
CA ASP A 160 -8.39 -8.69 5.41
C ASP A 160 -7.03 -8.77 4.73
N LEU A 161 -6.28 -9.85 4.99
CA LEU A 161 -4.96 -10.06 4.37
C LEU A 161 -5.09 -10.23 2.85
N GLN A 162 -6.15 -10.90 2.39
CA GLN A 162 -6.45 -11.03 0.96
C GLN A 162 -6.80 -9.67 0.34
N ILE A 163 -7.62 -8.85 1.00
CA ILE A 163 -7.95 -7.50 0.53
C ILE A 163 -6.69 -6.63 0.41
N ILE A 164 -5.82 -6.67 1.43
CA ILE A 164 -4.55 -5.93 1.42
C ILE A 164 -3.66 -6.38 0.25
N THR A 165 -3.53 -7.70 0.06
CA THR A 165 -2.75 -8.29 -1.03
C THR A 165 -3.28 -7.87 -2.39
N GLU A 166 -4.59 -7.97 -2.60
CA GLU A 166 -5.22 -7.61 -3.87
C GLU A 166 -5.05 -6.10 -4.15
N ALA A 167 -5.27 -5.26 -3.14
CA ALA A 167 -5.21 -3.81 -3.30
C ALA A 167 -3.82 -3.29 -3.64
N ILE A 168 -2.78 -3.83 -2.99
CA ILE A 168 -1.39 -3.45 -3.31
C ILE A 168 -0.96 -4.03 -4.66
N ASN A 169 -1.37 -5.24 -5.04
CA ASN A 169 -1.08 -5.74 -6.39
C ASN A 169 -1.75 -4.90 -7.49
N ALA A 170 -2.91 -4.30 -7.20
CA ALA A 170 -3.61 -3.46 -8.16
C ALA A 170 -2.89 -2.13 -8.45
N THR A 171 -1.89 -1.73 -7.66
CA THR A 171 -1.07 -0.53 -7.93
C THR A 171 0.07 -0.79 -8.92
N ILE A 172 0.31 -2.05 -9.30
CA ILE A 172 1.36 -2.39 -10.27
C ILE A 172 1.12 -1.65 -11.59
N CYS A 173 2.05 -0.77 -11.94
CA CYS A 173 1.95 0.09 -13.10
C CYS A 173 2.68 -0.48 -14.32
N TRP A 174 2.10 -0.28 -15.49
CA TRP A 174 2.66 -0.58 -16.81
C TRP A 174 2.80 0.70 -17.62
N TYR A 175 3.77 0.72 -18.54
CA TYR A 175 3.96 1.82 -19.47
C TYR A 175 3.47 1.44 -20.87
N ASP A 176 2.50 2.18 -21.39
CA ASP A 176 2.06 2.05 -22.77
C ASP A 176 2.95 2.91 -23.67
N THR A 177 3.79 2.25 -24.46
CA THR A 177 4.67 2.93 -25.43
C THR A 177 3.94 3.59 -26.60
N SER A 178 2.69 3.21 -26.87
CA SER A 178 1.91 3.78 -27.99
C SER A 178 1.33 5.15 -27.63
N ASP A 179 0.81 5.28 -26.41
CA ASP A 179 0.20 6.51 -25.90
C ASP A 179 1.15 7.33 -25.01
N ASN A 180 2.33 6.79 -24.66
CA ASN A 180 3.28 7.35 -23.70
C ASN A 180 2.65 7.63 -22.33
N THR A 181 1.88 6.66 -21.83
CA THR A 181 1.12 6.78 -20.58
C THR A 181 1.47 5.66 -19.61
N ILE A 182 1.35 5.95 -18.32
CA ILE A 182 1.40 4.95 -17.25
C ILE A 182 -0.04 4.59 -16.89
N TYR A 183 -0.31 3.29 -16.70
CA TYR A 183 -1.61 2.80 -16.30
C TYR A 183 -1.48 1.54 -15.45
N GLN A 184 -2.51 1.23 -14.64
CA GLN A 184 -2.59 -0.02 -13.90
C GLN A 184 -3.48 -1.01 -14.68
N PRO A 185 -2.92 -2.09 -15.24
CA PRO A 185 -3.63 -2.98 -16.16
C PRO A 185 -4.83 -3.68 -15.52
N ASP A 186 -4.79 -3.92 -14.21
CA ASP A 186 -5.85 -4.63 -13.50
C ASP A 186 -7.16 -3.85 -13.47
N LEU A 187 -7.12 -2.51 -13.57
CA LEU A 187 -8.32 -1.69 -13.71
C LEU A 187 -9.08 -1.93 -15.02
N TYR A 188 -8.40 -2.44 -16.05
CA TYR A 188 -8.92 -2.62 -17.41
C TYR A 188 -9.10 -4.08 -17.81
N SER A 189 -8.70 -5.02 -16.95
CA SER A 189 -8.82 -6.45 -17.21
C SER A 189 -10.25 -6.93 -16.92
N TYR A 190 -11.02 -7.21 -17.97
CA TYR A 190 -12.39 -7.73 -17.85
C TYR A 190 -12.48 -9.07 -17.09
N ASP A 191 -11.40 -9.86 -17.13
CA ASP A 191 -11.34 -11.17 -16.46
C ASP A 191 -10.98 -11.05 -14.96
N LYS A 192 -10.47 -9.89 -14.52
CA LYS A 192 -10.18 -9.62 -13.11
C LYS A 192 -11.34 -8.88 -12.47
N ASN A 193 -12.09 -9.60 -11.62
CA ASN A 193 -13.11 -8.97 -10.78
C ASN A 193 -12.47 -8.33 -9.54
N LEU A 194 -11.74 -7.22 -9.74
CA LEU A 194 -11.12 -6.48 -8.63
C LEU A 194 -12.14 -6.05 -7.60
N SER A 195 -11.83 -6.25 -6.32
CA SER A 195 -12.60 -5.69 -5.22
C SER A 195 -12.66 -4.16 -5.28
N LEU A 196 -13.69 -3.58 -4.64
CA LEU A 196 -13.84 -2.13 -4.55
C LEU A 196 -12.64 -1.49 -3.84
N VAL A 197 -12.07 -2.14 -2.82
CA VAL A 197 -10.86 -1.65 -2.15
C VAL A 197 -9.70 -1.55 -3.13
N ALA A 198 -9.43 -2.61 -3.91
CA ALA A 198 -8.36 -2.60 -4.89
C ALA A 198 -8.54 -1.52 -5.96
N ARG A 199 -9.78 -1.33 -6.44
CA ARG A 199 -10.11 -0.25 -7.40
C ARG A 199 -9.87 1.14 -6.81
N ILE A 200 -10.29 1.37 -5.57
CA ILE A 200 -10.09 2.66 -4.89
C ILE A 200 -8.60 2.97 -4.77
N ILE A 201 -7.79 2.01 -4.33
CA ILE A 201 -6.35 2.22 -4.12
C ILE A 201 -5.63 2.47 -5.45
N ALA A 202 -5.88 1.64 -6.46
CA ALA A 202 -5.30 1.81 -7.79
C ALA A 202 -5.63 3.20 -8.38
N LEU A 203 -6.91 3.58 -8.37
CA LEU A 203 -7.35 4.90 -8.85
C LEU A 203 -6.78 6.06 -8.03
N ALA A 204 -6.63 5.88 -6.72
CA ALA A 204 -6.06 6.91 -5.84
C ALA A 204 -4.56 7.09 -6.09
N ASP A 205 -3.82 6.02 -6.37
CA ASP A 205 -2.37 6.04 -6.60
C ASP A 205 -2.01 6.92 -7.81
N LEU A 206 -2.61 6.68 -8.98
CA LEU A 206 -2.40 7.48 -10.21
C LEU A 206 -3.36 8.69 -10.33
N GLY A 207 -4.12 9.01 -9.28
CA GLY A 207 -5.26 9.92 -9.33
C GLY A 207 -4.93 11.41 -9.33
N THR A 208 -3.67 11.81 -9.19
CA THR A 208 -3.27 13.21 -8.96
C THR A 208 -3.79 14.16 -10.02
N LEU A 209 -3.61 13.85 -11.31
CA LEU A 209 -4.08 14.73 -12.39
C LEU A 209 -5.60 14.97 -12.31
N GLY A 210 -6.38 13.91 -12.09
CA GLY A 210 -7.84 13.98 -12.07
C GLY A 210 -8.43 14.60 -10.80
N MET A 211 -7.70 14.56 -9.68
CA MET A 211 -8.22 14.94 -8.36
C MET A 211 -7.58 16.18 -7.75
N GLU A 212 -6.37 16.54 -8.19
CA GLU A 212 -5.56 17.63 -7.65
C GLU A 212 -5.10 18.60 -8.75
N GLY A 213 -5.19 18.20 -10.02
CA GLY A 213 -4.96 19.06 -11.18
C GLY A 213 -3.54 18.99 -11.74
N ILE A 214 -3.30 19.77 -12.80
CA ILE A 214 -2.09 19.68 -13.62
C ILE A 214 -0.82 20.13 -12.88
N GLU A 215 -0.93 21.07 -11.94
CA GLU A 215 0.23 21.58 -11.19
C GLU A 215 0.83 20.48 -10.30
N ALA A 216 -0.01 19.83 -9.49
CA ALA A 216 0.39 18.70 -8.65
C ALA A 216 0.91 17.52 -9.49
N PHE A 217 0.25 17.22 -10.62
CA PHE A 217 0.71 16.18 -11.54
C PHE A 217 2.11 16.44 -12.11
N ASN A 218 2.41 17.69 -12.49
CA ASN A 218 3.73 18.05 -13.02
C ASN A 218 4.81 18.03 -11.92
N GLU A 219 4.46 18.41 -10.70
CA GLU A 219 5.36 18.32 -9.54
C GLU A 219 5.73 16.84 -9.27
N GLU A 220 4.73 15.97 -9.17
CA GLU A 220 4.92 14.52 -9.00
C GLU A 220 5.77 13.92 -10.12
N GLY A 221 5.48 14.27 -11.39
CA GLY A 221 6.28 13.84 -12.54
C GLY A 221 7.74 14.30 -12.47
N SER A 222 8.00 15.48 -11.90
CA SER A 222 9.37 15.99 -11.70
C SER A 222 10.10 15.20 -10.61
N LEU A 223 9.41 14.83 -9.53
CA LEU A 223 9.96 14.00 -8.45
C LEU A 223 10.25 12.58 -8.95
N LEU A 224 9.36 12.00 -9.75
CA LEU A 224 9.59 10.70 -10.40
C LEU A 224 10.83 10.73 -11.29
N PHE A 225 11.00 11.79 -12.10
CA PHE A 225 12.18 11.97 -12.95
C PHE A 225 13.49 12.10 -12.14
N LEU A 226 13.46 12.73 -10.98
CA LEU A 226 14.63 12.79 -10.09
C LEU A 226 14.93 11.45 -9.43
N GLU A 227 13.90 10.63 -9.26
CA GLU A 227 14.03 9.32 -8.66
C GLU A 227 14.54 8.26 -9.64
N GLU A 228 14.03 8.24 -10.87
CA GLU A 228 14.35 7.24 -11.90
C GLU A 228 15.14 7.82 -13.08
#